data_AF-A0A5B3GKM5-F1
#
_entry.id   AF-A0A5B3GKM5-F1
#
_cell.length_a   1.000
_cell.length_b   1.000
_cell.length_c   1.000
_cell.angle_alpha   90.00
_cell.angle_beta   90.00
_cell.angle_gamma   90.00
#
_symmetry.space_group_name_H-M   'P 1'
#
loop_
_entity.id
_entity.type
_entity.pdbx_description
1 polymer ?
#
loop_
_entity_poly.entity_id
_entity_poly.type
_entity_poly.pdbx_seq_one_letter_code
_entity_poly.pdbx_strand_id
1 'polypeptide(L)'
;MRKSILVKRQIPWGGEIKKAYDQVSNGFKTGEENIYQREALVRWATQEVPYYKQYINYKFEELPIVNKSIIKAGGNNFIAQSWLGKPLHRETTSGSTGTPFAVLQDPGKRLQAQADLLVCSDLAGFHLGTRLYYIRVWNHLNRKSKLKTLLTNMVMQSSDNLSDESLEDFLKN
;
A
#
# COMPACT_ATOMS: atom_id res chain seq x y z
N MET A 1 -33.12 8.49 9.55
CA MET A 1 -32.60 9.80 10.01
C MET A 1 -31.26 9.59 10.72
N ARG A 2 -30.21 10.34 10.31
CA ARG A 2 -28.87 10.51 10.94
C ARG A 2 -27.95 9.28 11.13
N LYS A 3 -27.36 8.78 10.04
CA LYS A 3 -26.00 8.17 10.05
C LYS A 3 -25.02 8.84 9.06
N SER A 4 -25.40 9.96 8.43
CA SER A 4 -24.57 10.67 7.43
C SER A 4 -23.62 11.71 8.04
N ILE A 5 -23.71 12.01 9.34
CA ILE A 5 -22.90 13.07 9.97
C ILE A 5 -21.45 12.61 10.24
N LEU A 6 -21.21 11.30 10.37
CA LEU A 6 -19.85 10.78 10.60
C LEU A 6 -19.04 10.56 9.32
N VAL A 7 -19.69 10.46 8.15
CA VAL A 7 -19.00 10.25 6.86
C VAL A 7 -18.35 11.56 6.37
N LYS A 8 -18.96 12.72 6.63
CA LYS A 8 -18.37 14.02 6.27
C LYS A 8 -17.15 14.43 7.12
N ARG A 9 -16.80 13.62 8.13
CA ARG A 9 -15.63 13.79 9.00
C ARG A 9 -14.73 12.55 9.01
N GLN A 10 -14.80 11.71 7.96
CA GLN A 10 -13.87 10.59 7.82
C GLN A 10 -12.47 11.12 7.49
N ILE A 11 -11.74 11.37 8.57
CA ILE A 11 -10.29 11.51 8.69
C ILE A 11 -9.75 12.58 7.73
N PRO A 12 -9.42 13.80 8.21
CA PRO A 12 -8.73 14.74 7.36
C PRO A 12 -7.50 13.99 6.85
N TRP A 13 -7.39 13.86 5.53
CA TRP A 13 -6.15 13.47 4.92
C TRP A 13 -5.07 14.26 5.65
N GLY A 14 -4.11 13.59 6.28
CA GLY A 14 -2.86 14.28 6.58
C GLY A 14 -2.44 14.97 5.29
N GLY A 15 -2.01 16.24 5.36
CA GLY A 15 -1.73 17.01 4.14
C GLY A 15 -0.80 16.27 3.17
N GLU A 16 0.04 15.39 3.69
CA GLU A 16 0.94 14.52 2.93
C GLU A 16 0.23 13.41 2.15
N ILE A 17 -0.72 12.66 2.74
CA ILE A 17 -1.41 11.58 2.04
C ILE A 17 -2.30 12.13 0.92
N LYS A 18 -2.90 13.31 1.09
CA LYS A 18 -3.66 13.98 0.00
C LYS A 18 -2.74 14.34 -1.16
N LYS A 19 -1.57 14.93 -0.87
CA LYS A 19 -0.58 15.28 -1.90
C LYS A 19 -0.13 14.04 -2.68
N ALA A 20 0.17 12.94 -1.98
CA ALA A 20 0.53 11.68 -2.61
C ALA A 20 -0.62 11.14 -3.48
N TYR A 21 -1.87 11.17 -2.99
CA TYR A 21 -3.04 10.77 -3.77
C TYR A 21 -3.21 11.59 -5.05
N ASP A 22 -3.15 12.92 -4.94
CA ASP A 22 -3.30 13.83 -6.08
C ASP A 22 -2.21 13.59 -7.13
N GLN A 23 -0.96 13.37 -6.70
CA GLN A 23 0.15 13.03 -7.57
C GLN A 23 -0.08 11.71 -8.33
N VAL A 24 -0.48 10.65 -7.62
CA VAL A 24 -0.76 9.35 -8.24
C VAL A 24 -1.94 9.45 -9.20
N SER A 25 -3.04 10.06 -8.76
CA SER A 25 -4.25 10.25 -9.56
C SER A 25 -3.95 10.99 -10.85
N ASN A 26 -3.14 12.05 -10.80
CA ASN A 26 -2.71 12.78 -11.99
C ASN A 26 -1.88 11.89 -12.92
N GLY A 27 -0.95 11.09 -12.40
CA GLY A 27 -0.17 10.15 -13.21
C GLY A 27 -1.05 9.13 -13.96
N PHE A 28 -2.06 8.56 -13.29
CA PHE A 28 -3.02 7.67 -13.94
C PHE A 28 -3.88 8.38 -15.00
N LYS A 29 -4.23 9.66 -14.80
CA LYS A 29 -5.06 10.44 -15.73
C LYS A 29 -4.31 10.86 -16.99
N THR A 30 -3.07 11.32 -16.84
CA THR A 30 -2.28 11.79 -17.99
C THR A 30 -1.64 10.61 -18.73
N GLY A 31 -1.30 9.53 -18.02
CA GLY A 31 -0.51 8.44 -18.57
C GLY A 31 0.92 8.87 -18.93
N GLU A 32 1.31 10.09 -18.57
CA GLU A 32 2.62 10.64 -18.88
C GLU A 32 3.66 10.17 -17.87
N GLU A 33 4.82 9.80 -18.38
CA GLU A 33 5.95 9.45 -17.56
C GLU A 33 6.51 10.68 -16.82
N ASN A 34 6.72 10.56 -15.51
CA ASN A 34 7.41 11.59 -14.75
C ASN A 34 8.94 11.43 -14.84
N ILE A 35 9.49 11.83 -15.99
CA ILE A 35 10.93 11.71 -16.30
C ILE A 35 11.78 12.42 -15.22
N TYR A 36 11.34 13.58 -14.73
CA TYR A 36 12.08 14.30 -13.68
C TYR A 36 12.24 13.48 -12.39
N GLN A 37 11.16 12.87 -11.90
CA GLN A 37 11.19 12.03 -10.71
C GLN A 37 11.96 10.73 -10.95
N ARG A 38 11.84 10.13 -12.14
CA ARG A 38 12.60 8.94 -12.52
C ARG A 38 14.10 9.20 -12.47
N GLU A 39 14.57 10.26 -13.12
CA GLU A 39 16.00 10.59 -13.13
C GLU A 39 16.51 11.01 -11.74
N ALA A 40 15.68 11.68 -10.94
CA ALA A 40 16.01 11.96 -9.54
C ALA A 40 16.15 10.67 -8.72
N LEU A 41 15.28 9.69 -8.94
CA LEU A 41 15.35 8.39 -8.27
C LEU A 41 16.58 7.58 -8.68
N VAL A 42 16.94 7.58 -9.97
CA VAL A 42 18.16 6.92 -10.46
C VAL A 42 19.39 7.52 -9.79
N ARG A 43 19.55 8.85 -9.82
CA ARG A 43 20.68 9.53 -9.17
C ARG A 43 20.75 9.24 -7.67
N TRP A 44 19.60 9.28 -6.99
CA TRP A 44 19.54 9.01 -5.57
C TRP A 44 19.91 7.54 -5.26
N ALA A 45 19.37 6.59 -6.02
CA ALA A 45 19.63 5.17 -5.82
C ALA A 45 21.11 4.81 -6.04
N THR A 46 21.75 5.36 -7.07
CA THR A 46 23.17 5.13 -7.35
C THR A 46 24.10 5.82 -6.35
N GLN A 47 23.61 6.80 -5.59
CA GLN A 47 24.37 7.41 -4.49
C GLN A 47 24.17 6.66 -3.17
N GLU A 48 22.94 6.28 -2.85
CA GLU A 48 22.55 5.83 -1.51
C GLU A 48 22.48 4.30 -1.37
N VAL A 49 22.20 3.56 -2.44
CA VAL A 49 21.98 2.10 -2.35
C VAL A 49 23.26 1.37 -2.78
N PRO A 50 23.92 0.61 -1.89
CA PRO A 50 25.21 -0.03 -2.20
C PRO A 50 25.24 -0.85 -3.49
N TYR A 51 24.18 -1.62 -3.76
CA TYR A 51 24.06 -2.40 -5.00
C TYR A 51 24.14 -1.54 -6.28
N TYR A 52 23.59 -0.33 -6.25
CA TYR A 52 23.50 0.54 -7.41
C TYR A 52 24.68 1.50 -7.58
N LYS A 53 25.62 1.56 -6.62
CA LYS A 53 26.75 2.53 -6.64
C LYS A 53 27.63 2.45 -7.88
N GLN A 54 27.80 1.26 -8.43
CA GLN A 54 28.58 1.03 -9.65
C GLN A 54 27.94 1.61 -10.92
N TYR A 55 26.70 2.10 -10.85
CA TYR A 55 25.94 2.62 -12.00
C TYR A 55 25.72 4.15 -11.95
N ILE A 56 26.56 4.91 -11.24
CA ILE A 56 26.39 6.36 -11.02
C ILE A 56 26.19 7.21 -12.30
N ASN A 57 26.75 6.77 -13.43
CA ASN A 57 26.67 7.46 -14.72
C ASN A 57 25.69 6.80 -15.70
N TYR A 58 24.92 5.81 -15.24
CA TYR A 58 23.99 5.07 -16.09
C TYR A 58 22.65 5.81 -16.15
N LYS A 59 22.01 5.75 -17.32
CA LYS A 59 20.61 6.14 -17.50
C LYS A 59 19.69 5.07 -16.93
N PHE A 60 18.42 5.43 -16.74
CA PHE A 60 17.40 4.51 -16.23
C PHE A 60 17.35 3.20 -17.04
N GLU A 61 17.42 3.29 -18.36
CA GLU A 61 17.29 2.16 -19.29
C GLU A 61 18.53 1.24 -19.29
N GLU A 62 19.65 1.72 -18.75
CA GLU A 62 20.92 0.98 -18.67
C GLU A 62 21.08 0.22 -17.34
N LEU A 63 20.22 0.49 -16.35
CA LEU A 63 20.26 -0.15 -15.04
C LEU A 63 19.97 -1.66 -15.15
N PRO A 64 20.61 -2.49 -14.30
CA PRO A 64 20.37 -3.92 -14.32
C PRO A 64 18.94 -4.26 -13.93
N ILE A 65 18.33 -5.18 -14.67
CA ILE A 65 17.07 -5.80 -14.26
C ILE A 65 17.35 -6.72 -13.07
N VAL A 66 16.70 -6.44 -11.94
CA VAL A 66 16.81 -7.23 -10.72
C VAL A 66 15.57 -8.09 -10.49
N ASN A 67 15.75 -9.25 -9.87
CA ASN A 67 14.66 -10.13 -9.48
C ASN A 67 14.67 -10.38 -7.96
N LYS A 68 13.63 -11.06 -7.46
CA LYS A 68 13.46 -11.34 -6.02
C LYS A 68 14.65 -12.10 -5.42
N SER A 69 15.25 -13.02 -6.18
CA SER A 69 16.40 -13.81 -5.73
C SER A 69 17.64 -12.94 -5.54
N ILE A 70 17.91 -12.03 -6.48
CA ILE A 70 19.01 -11.07 -6.39
C ILE A 70 18.84 -10.15 -5.18
N ILE A 71 17.64 -9.58 -5.00
CA ILE A 71 17.34 -8.68 -3.87
C ILE A 71 17.51 -9.44 -2.55
N LYS A 72 16.98 -10.65 -2.45
CA LYS A 72 17.08 -11.48 -1.24
C LYS A 72 18.53 -11.84 -0.91
N ALA A 73 19.33 -12.23 -1.91
CA ALA A 73 20.74 -12.57 -1.72
C ALA A 73 21.59 -11.33 -1.36
N GLY A 74 21.26 -10.17 -1.92
CA GLY A 74 21.97 -8.91 -1.65
C GLY A 74 21.68 -8.32 -0.27
N GLY A 75 20.54 -8.63 0.35
CA GLY A 75 20.21 -8.23 1.72
C GLY A 75 20.37 -6.73 1.96
N ASN A 76 21.24 -6.35 2.90
CA ASN A 76 21.49 -4.95 3.24
C ASN A 76 22.09 -4.12 2.09
N ASN A 77 22.65 -4.75 1.04
CA ASN A 77 23.14 -4.02 -0.14
C ASN A 77 22.01 -3.37 -0.94
N PHE A 78 20.75 -3.78 -0.72
CA PHE A 78 19.55 -3.16 -1.29
C PHE A 78 18.87 -2.15 -0.34
N ILE A 79 19.49 -1.85 0.81
CA ILE A 79 19.00 -0.83 1.75
C ILE A 79 19.84 0.43 1.54
N ALA A 80 19.16 1.56 1.34
CA ALA A 80 19.82 2.85 1.28
C ALA A 80 20.61 3.13 2.57
N GLN A 81 21.83 3.65 2.42
CA GLN A 81 22.75 3.89 3.53
C GLN A 81 22.13 4.83 4.58
N SER A 82 21.44 5.89 4.15
CA SER A 82 20.68 6.79 5.03
C SER A 82 19.56 6.12 5.85
N TRP A 83 19.14 4.90 5.49
CA TRP A 83 18.09 4.13 6.17
C TRP A 83 18.59 2.89 6.90
N LEU A 84 19.90 2.61 6.86
CA LEU A 84 20.45 1.46 7.56
C LEU A 84 20.26 1.60 9.08
N GLY A 85 19.69 0.57 9.71
CA GLY A 85 19.41 0.56 11.16
C GLY A 85 18.22 1.42 11.60
N LYS A 86 17.55 2.13 10.68
CA LYS A 86 16.33 2.91 10.98
C LYS A 86 15.09 2.03 10.94
N PRO A 87 14.00 2.41 11.65
CA PRO A 87 12.75 1.69 11.56
C PRO A 87 12.18 1.77 10.15
N LEU A 88 12.02 0.61 9.52
CA LEU A 88 11.42 0.44 8.20
C LEU A 88 10.21 -0.48 8.32
N HIS A 89 9.17 -0.19 7.55
CA HIS A 89 7.99 -1.03 7.47
C HIS A 89 8.28 -2.25 6.60
N ARG A 90 8.07 -3.45 7.15
CA ARG A 90 8.31 -4.71 6.45
C ARG A 90 7.02 -5.21 5.82
N GLU A 91 6.97 -5.24 4.48
CA GLU A 91 5.90 -5.89 3.72
C GLU A 91 6.38 -7.26 3.25
N THR A 92 5.56 -8.29 3.45
CA THR A 92 5.91 -9.67 3.09
C THR A 92 4.86 -10.28 2.19
N THR A 93 5.30 -10.99 1.17
CA THR A 93 4.45 -11.82 0.31
C THR A 93 4.79 -13.29 0.56
N SER A 94 3.78 -14.15 0.67
CA SER A 94 3.97 -15.60 0.90
C SER A 94 4.70 -16.28 -0.27
N GLY A 95 4.58 -15.71 -1.48
CA GLY A 95 5.22 -16.22 -2.70
C GLY A 95 4.56 -17.51 -3.19
N SER A 96 4.11 -17.52 -4.45
CA SER A 96 3.57 -18.74 -5.08
C SER A 96 4.60 -19.86 -5.21
N THR A 97 5.90 -19.53 -5.15
CA THR A 97 7.04 -20.45 -5.26
C THR A 97 7.56 -20.94 -3.90
N GLY A 98 6.79 -20.74 -2.82
CA GLY A 98 7.07 -21.31 -1.49
C GLY A 98 8.13 -20.58 -0.66
N THR A 99 8.78 -19.54 -1.21
CA THR A 99 9.74 -18.71 -0.46
C THR A 99 9.16 -17.32 -0.21
N PRO A 100 8.87 -16.97 1.06
CA PRO A 100 8.42 -15.62 1.40
C PRO A 100 9.45 -14.57 0.99
N PHE A 101 8.97 -13.50 0.36
CA PHE A 101 9.76 -12.34 -0.01
C PHE A 101 9.31 -11.14 0.79
N ALA A 102 10.26 -10.49 1.45
CA ALA A 102 10.02 -9.29 2.23
C ALA A 102 10.73 -8.09 1.61
N VAL A 103 10.03 -6.97 1.56
CA VAL A 103 10.55 -5.67 1.13
C VAL A 103 10.42 -4.69 2.28
N LEU A 104 11.42 -3.81 2.41
CA LEU A 104 11.44 -2.77 3.43
C LEU A 104 11.03 -1.44 2.80
N GLN A 105 10.16 -0.71 3.49
CA GLN A 105 9.62 0.57 3.05
C GLN A 105 9.93 1.63 4.10
N ASP A 106 10.53 2.73 3.66
CA ASP A 106 10.59 3.94 4.48
C ASP A 106 9.19 4.56 4.63
N PRO A 107 8.98 5.49 5.58
CA PRO A 107 7.67 6.12 5.79
C PRO A 107 7.10 6.80 4.55
N GLY A 108 7.95 7.43 3.71
CA GLY A 108 7.55 8.07 2.48
C GLY A 108 7.08 7.06 1.43
N LYS A 109 7.84 5.97 1.22
CA LYS A 109 7.39 4.89 0.34
C LYS A 109 6.11 4.23 0.85
N ARG A 110 5.94 4.10 2.16
CA ARG A 110 4.72 3.55 2.77
C ARG A 110 3.52 4.45 2.55
N LEU A 111 3.69 5.77 2.68
CA LEU A 111 2.67 6.77 2.37
C LEU A 111 2.25 6.68 0.90
N GLN A 112 3.23 6.59 -0.01
CA GLN A 112 2.98 6.46 -1.44
C GLN A 112 2.20 5.18 -1.77
N ALA A 113 2.60 4.03 -1.21
CA ALA A 113 1.89 2.77 -1.43
C ALA A 113 0.43 2.79 -0.94
N GLN A 114 0.14 3.56 0.11
CA GLN A 114 -1.25 3.78 0.56
C GLN A 114 -2.02 4.67 -0.43
N ALA A 115 -1.39 5.73 -0.96
CA ALA A 115 -1.99 6.56 -1.99
C ALA A 115 -2.29 5.75 -3.27
N ASP A 116 -1.36 4.91 -3.71
CA ASP A 116 -1.55 4.00 -4.84
C ASP A 116 -2.77 3.09 -4.64
N LEU A 117 -2.90 2.48 -3.46
CA LEU A 117 -4.06 1.66 -3.12
C LEU A 117 -5.37 2.46 -3.17
N LEU A 118 -5.36 3.68 -2.65
CA LEU A 118 -6.55 4.54 -2.63
C LEU A 118 -6.97 4.95 -4.03
N VAL A 119 -6.03 5.35 -4.90
CA VAL A 119 -6.34 5.69 -6.31
C VAL A 119 -6.84 4.46 -7.06
N CYS A 120 -6.18 3.31 -6.93
CA CYS A 120 -6.64 2.08 -7.56
C CYS A 120 -8.04 1.66 -7.09
N SER A 121 -8.34 1.87 -5.79
CA SER A 121 -9.68 1.61 -5.24
C SER A 121 -10.71 2.56 -5.83
N ASP A 122 -10.38 3.85 -5.92
CA ASP A 122 -11.25 4.88 -6.50
C ASP A 122 -11.56 4.58 -7.97
N LEU A 123 -10.55 4.20 -8.75
CA LEU A 123 -10.69 3.75 -10.14
C LEU A 123 -11.56 2.49 -10.28
N ALA A 124 -11.55 1.60 -9.28
CA ALA A 124 -12.41 0.42 -9.24
C ALA A 124 -13.84 0.72 -8.73
N GLY A 125 -14.19 1.99 -8.48
CA GLY A 125 -15.50 2.41 -7.96
C GLY A 125 -15.64 2.28 -6.45
N PHE A 126 -14.56 1.95 -5.73
CA PHE A 126 -14.52 1.93 -4.28
C PHE A 126 -13.95 3.25 -3.75
N HIS A 127 -14.83 4.24 -3.62
CA HIS A 127 -14.47 5.55 -3.10
C HIS A 127 -14.17 5.51 -1.60
N LEU A 128 -13.26 6.36 -1.14
CA LEU A 128 -13.00 6.49 0.29
C LEU A 128 -14.29 6.79 1.07
N GLY A 129 -14.50 6.06 2.16
CA GLY A 129 -15.70 6.16 2.99
C GLY A 129 -16.86 5.27 2.54
N THR A 130 -16.77 4.65 1.35
CA THR A 130 -17.66 3.56 0.96
C THR A 130 -17.61 2.46 2.02
N ARG A 131 -18.79 1.92 2.34
CA ARG A 131 -18.89 0.86 3.34
C ARG A 131 -18.16 -0.38 2.85
N LEU A 132 -17.20 -0.86 3.63
CA LEU A 132 -16.42 -2.05 3.30
C LEU A 132 -17.08 -3.29 3.88
N TYR A 133 -17.73 -4.07 3.03
CA TYR A 133 -18.22 -5.40 3.39
C TYR A 133 -17.08 -6.41 3.23
N TYR A 134 -16.57 -6.92 4.34
CA TYR A 134 -15.41 -7.81 4.34
C TYR A 134 -15.80 -9.23 4.77
N ILE A 135 -15.90 -10.10 3.77
CA ILE A 135 -16.26 -11.51 3.92
C ILE A 135 -14.98 -12.33 4.09
N ARG A 136 -14.82 -12.99 5.24
CA ARG A 136 -13.64 -13.80 5.56
C ARG A 136 -13.95 -14.77 6.70
N VAL A 137 -13.15 -15.83 6.87
CA VAL A 137 -13.09 -16.57 8.14
C VAL A 137 -12.53 -15.65 9.23
N TRP A 138 -13.39 -15.25 10.16
CA TRP A 138 -13.03 -14.38 11.28
C TRP A 138 -12.71 -15.22 12.51
N ASN A 139 -11.54 -15.01 13.10
CA ASN A 139 -11.11 -15.65 14.34
C ASN A 139 -10.59 -14.60 15.32
N HIS A 140 -10.30 -15.01 16.55
CA HIS A 140 -9.84 -14.10 17.61
C HIS A 140 -8.55 -13.33 17.26
N LEU A 141 -7.72 -13.84 16.33
CA LEU A 141 -6.46 -13.21 15.91
C LEU A 141 -6.67 -12.09 14.89
N ASN A 142 -7.66 -12.22 14.00
CA ASN A 142 -7.85 -11.30 12.87
C ASN A 142 -9.06 -10.37 13.01
N ARG A 143 -10.01 -10.71 13.89
CA ARG A 143 -11.26 -9.95 14.12
C ARG A 143 -10.96 -8.53 14.59
N LYS A 144 -11.68 -7.56 14.02
CA LYS A 144 -11.51 -6.14 14.36
C LYS A 144 -12.42 -5.75 15.53
N SER A 145 -11.97 -4.79 16.33
CA SER A 145 -12.78 -4.22 17.41
C SER A 145 -13.93 -3.38 16.86
N LYS A 146 -15.01 -3.24 17.64
CA LYS A 146 -16.18 -2.42 17.26
C LYS A 146 -15.82 -0.98 16.92
N LEU A 147 -14.87 -0.40 17.66
CA LEU A 147 -14.38 0.95 17.38
C LEU A 147 -13.67 1.02 16.03
N LYS A 148 -12.81 0.03 15.72
CA LYS A 148 -12.09 -0.02 14.45
C LYS A 148 -13.06 -0.18 13.28
N THR A 149 -14.03 -1.09 13.38
CA THR A 149 -15.04 -1.27 12.33
C THR A 149 -15.90 -0.03 12.13
N LEU A 150 -16.23 0.70 13.20
CA LEU A 150 -16.97 1.96 13.12
C LEU A 150 -16.15 3.04 12.40
N LEU A 151 -14.87 3.23 12.78
CA LEU A 151 -13.99 4.24 12.19
C LEU A 151 -13.68 3.96 10.71
N THR A 152 -13.56 2.69 10.33
CA THR A 152 -13.28 2.29 8.95
C THR A 152 -14.55 2.04 8.11
N ASN A 153 -15.75 2.28 8.65
CA ASN A 153 -17.03 1.95 8.01
C ASN A 153 -17.04 0.50 7.44
N MET A 154 -16.58 -0.46 8.24
CA MET A 154 -16.41 -1.87 7.83
C MET A 154 -17.48 -2.75 8.47
N VAL A 155 -18.09 -3.63 7.68
CA VAL A 155 -18.96 -4.72 8.12
C VAL A 155 -18.19 -6.03 7.96
N MET A 156 -18.00 -6.77 9.05
CA MET A 156 -17.35 -8.08 9.02
C MET A 156 -18.43 -9.16 8.87
N GLN A 157 -18.33 -9.96 7.82
CA GLN A 157 -19.17 -11.14 7.62
C GLN A 157 -18.31 -12.40 7.64
N SER A 158 -18.74 -13.39 8.41
CA SER A 158 -18.09 -14.71 8.44
C SER A 158 -18.39 -15.48 7.16
N SER A 159 -17.36 -16.05 6.54
CA SER A 159 -17.54 -16.96 5.40
C SER A 159 -17.80 -18.41 5.83
N ASP A 160 -17.61 -18.72 7.11
CA ASP A 160 -17.88 -20.03 7.74
C ASP A 160 -19.35 -20.23 8.12
N ASN A 161 -20.13 -19.14 8.26
CA ASN A 161 -21.56 -19.20 8.50
C ASN A 161 -22.30 -18.37 7.43
N LEU A 162 -22.95 -19.07 6.50
CA LEU A 162 -23.75 -18.51 5.41
C LEU A 162 -25.21 -19.02 5.48
N SER A 163 -25.72 -19.30 6.69
CA SER A 163 -27.13 -19.64 6.86
C SER A 163 -28.03 -18.48 6.42
N ASP A 164 -29.28 -18.80 6.04
CA ASP A 164 -30.26 -17.80 5.61
C ASP A 164 -30.43 -16.69 6.65
N GLU A 165 -30.49 -17.04 7.94
CA GLU A 165 -30.54 -16.06 9.05
C GLU A 165 -29.32 -15.13 9.05
N SER A 166 -28.10 -15.68 8.91
CA SER A 166 -26.89 -14.85 8.88
C SER A 166 -26.83 -13.95 7.65
N LEU A 167 -27.30 -14.42 6.50
CA LEU A 167 -27.33 -13.64 5.27
C LEU A 167 -28.39 -12.55 5.33
N GLU A 168 -29.56 -12.83 5.90
CA GLU A 168 -30.59 -11.82 6.15
C GLU A 168 -30.07 -10.70 7.06
N ASP A 169 -29.41 -11.05 8.16
CA ASP A 169 -28.82 -10.06 9.07
C ASP A 169 -27.73 -9.24 8.38
N PHE A 170 -26.92 -9.87 7.54
CA PHE A 170 -25.92 -9.18 6.72
C PHE A 170 -26.55 -8.15 5.77
N LEU A 171 -27.66 -8.51 5.11
CA LEU A 171 -28.38 -7.64 4.17
C LEU A 171 -29.13 -6.48 4.86
N LYS A 172 -29.48 -6.62 6.14
CA LYS A 172 -30.20 -5.59 6.94
C LYS A 172 -29.29 -4.46 7.46
N ASN A 173 -27.96 -4.58 7.37
CA ASN A 173 -26.97 -3.63 7.92
C ASN A 173 -26.84 -2.32 7.13
#